data_AF-A0A2N3XSK1-F1
#
_entry.id   AF-A0A2N3XSK1-F1
#
_cell.length_a   1.000
_cell.length_b   1.000
_cell.length_c   1.000
_cell.angle_alpha   90.00
_cell.angle_beta   90.00
_cell.angle_gamma   90.00
#
_symmetry.space_group_name_H-M   'P 1'
#
loop_
_entity.id
_entity.type
_entity.pdbx_description
1 polymer ?
#
loop_
_entity_poly.entity_id
_entity_poly.type
_entity_poly.pdbx_seq_one_letter_code
_entity_poly.pdbx_strand_id
1 'polypeptide(L)'
;MDYVVYGPSIECERLEQLHDFLSPRGWQPDGTFDKNEPGYILGPETCWEYEGSFESEAFHRLDDVTPAPLECRFSFTDWGSADGVRVDSFGAYRGCGEHDIRAIFVPDGEHFYERLAEVLDAEERRARAADVRALMECRVFGACGVAFAS
;
A
#
# COMPACT_ATOMS: atom_id res chain seq x y z
N MET A 1 22.05 -28.20 14.54
CA MET A 1 20.73 -27.74 15.01
C MET A 1 20.24 -26.86 13.90
N ASP A 2 19.55 -27.46 12.95
CA ASP A 2 19.13 -26.79 11.71
C ASP A 2 17.88 -25.98 12.05
N TYR A 3 18.06 -24.67 12.17
CA TYR A 3 16.94 -23.74 12.27
C TYR A 3 16.38 -23.59 10.86
N VAL A 4 15.33 -24.34 10.53
CA VAL A 4 14.45 -23.97 9.43
C VAL A 4 13.66 -22.76 9.90
N VAL A 5 14.06 -21.58 9.44
CA VAL A 5 13.27 -20.36 9.60
C VAL A 5 12.11 -20.48 8.61
N TYR A 6 10.92 -20.82 9.10
CA TYR A 6 9.69 -20.69 8.32
C TYR A 6 9.40 -19.18 8.21
N GLY A 7 9.69 -18.60 7.05
CA GLY A 7 9.22 -17.26 6.69
C GLY A 7 7.75 -17.30 6.26
N PRO A 8 7.08 -16.13 6.19
CA PRO A 8 5.76 -16.05 5.59
C PRO A 8 5.80 -16.61 4.16
N SER A 9 4.80 -17.40 3.79
CA SER A 9 4.71 -18.04 2.49
C SER A 9 3.40 -17.67 1.81
N ILE A 10 3.47 -17.43 0.50
CA ILE A 10 2.31 -17.25 -0.38
C ILE A 10 2.55 -18.11 -1.62
N GLU A 11 1.51 -18.78 -2.06
CA GLU A 11 1.53 -19.48 -3.35
C GLU A 11 1.70 -18.47 -4.48
N CYS A 12 2.64 -18.72 -5.41
CA CYS A 12 2.90 -17.81 -6.53
C CYS A 12 1.62 -17.44 -7.30
N GLU A 13 0.70 -18.40 -7.46
CA GLU A 13 -0.60 -18.17 -8.10
C GLU A 13 -1.40 -17.05 -7.41
N ARG A 14 -1.38 -16.96 -6.09
CA ARG A 14 -2.10 -15.88 -5.36
C ARG A 14 -1.45 -14.53 -5.57
N LEU A 15 -0.12 -14.47 -5.65
CA LEU A 15 0.63 -13.25 -5.95
C LEU A 15 0.33 -12.76 -7.37
N GLU A 16 0.33 -13.67 -8.34
CA GLU A 16 -0.03 -13.40 -9.73
C GLU A 16 -1.49 -12.92 -9.85
N GLN A 17 -2.44 -13.60 -9.20
CA GLN A 17 -3.85 -13.20 -9.21
C GLN A 17 -4.07 -11.81 -8.61
N LEU A 18 -3.38 -11.47 -7.51
CA LEU A 18 -3.45 -10.12 -6.94
C LEU A 18 -2.81 -9.10 -7.88
N HIS A 19 -1.66 -9.42 -8.48
CA HIS A 19 -1.02 -8.54 -9.45
C HIS A 19 -1.90 -8.27 -10.68
N ASP A 20 -2.51 -9.31 -11.27
CA ASP A 20 -3.41 -9.19 -12.41
C ASP A 20 -4.69 -8.43 -12.07
N PHE A 21 -5.14 -8.53 -10.82
CA PHE A 21 -6.28 -7.75 -10.32
C PHE A 21 -5.95 -6.26 -10.16
N LEU A 22 -4.74 -5.93 -9.70
CA LEU A 22 -4.31 -4.56 -9.39
C LEU A 22 -3.79 -3.80 -10.63
N SER A 23 -3.07 -4.48 -11.53
CA SER A 23 -2.36 -3.83 -12.64
C SER A 23 -3.26 -3.04 -13.60
N PRO A 24 -4.44 -3.54 -14.02
CA PRO A 24 -5.36 -2.79 -14.88
C PRO A 24 -5.90 -1.51 -14.23
N ARG A 25 -5.80 -1.39 -12.90
CA ARG A 25 -6.26 -0.26 -12.11
C ARG A 25 -5.18 0.81 -11.93
N GLY A 26 -3.95 0.60 -12.42
CA GLY A 26 -2.84 1.56 -12.31
C GLY A 26 -1.97 1.38 -11.06
N TRP A 27 -1.97 0.19 -10.48
CA TRP A 27 -1.10 -0.17 -9.36
C TRP A 27 0.19 -0.82 -9.86
N GLN A 28 1.30 -0.53 -9.18
CA GLN A 28 2.61 -1.06 -9.53
C GLN A 28 3.34 -1.57 -8.27
N PRO A 29 4.14 -2.63 -8.36
CA PRO A 29 4.98 -3.07 -7.23
C PRO A 29 5.95 -1.96 -6.77
N ASP A 30 6.04 -1.72 -5.44
CA ASP A 30 7.05 -0.85 -4.82
C ASP A 30 8.44 -1.51 -4.86
N GLY A 31 9.49 -0.73 -5.16
CA GLY A 31 10.87 -1.17 -5.01
C GLY A 31 11.58 -1.70 -6.25
N THR A 32 12.90 -1.87 -6.09
CA THR A 32 13.94 -2.13 -7.12
C THR A 32 13.86 -3.52 -7.75
N PHE A 33 12.76 -3.83 -8.41
CA PHE A 33 12.69 -5.01 -9.25
C PHE A 33 13.21 -4.62 -10.64
N ASP A 34 14.21 -5.33 -11.15
CA ASP A 34 14.68 -5.09 -12.51
C ASP A 34 13.54 -5.42 -13.48
N LYS A 35 12.89 -4.37 -13.96
CA LYS A 35 11.84 -4.40 -14.98
C LYS A 35 12.24 -5.14 -16.26
N ASN A 36 13.53 -5.48 -16.43
CA ASN A 36 14.06 -6.18 -17.59
C ASN A 36 14.35 -7.67 -17.34
N GLU A 37 14.11 -8.21 -16.14
CA GLU A 37 14.13 -9.66 -15.92
C GLU A 37 12.71 -10.24 -15.99
N PRO A 38 12.35 -10.93 -17.09
CA PRO A 38 11.06 -11.59 -17.20
C PRO A 38 10.98 -12.70 -16.15
N GLY A 39 10.02 -12.61 -15.24
CA GLY A 39 9.61 -13.72 -14.37
C GLY A 39 10.12 -13.69 -12.92
N TYR A 40 10.68 -12.58 -12.42
CA TYR A 40 10.96 -12.46 -10.99
C TYR A 40 9.74 -11.95 -10.22
N ILE A 41 9.00 -12.91 -9.68
CA ILE A 41 7.74 -12.76 -8.96
C ILE A 41 8.00 -12.16 -7.58
N LEU A 42 7.36 -11.01 -7.35
CA LEU A 42 6.56 -10.68 -6.18
C LEU A 42 6.81 -11.62 -4.98
N GLY A 43 7.73 -11.29 -4.08
CA GLY A 43 7.90 -12.07 -2.85
C GLY A 43 6.65 -11.96 -1.95
N PRO A 44 6.56 -12.76 -0.87
CA PRO A 44 5.52 -12.60 0.16
C PRO A 44 5.42 -11.15 0.70
N GLU A 45 6.54 -10.43 0.67
CA GLU A 45 6.68 -9.04 1.13
C GLU A 45 6.34 -7.99 0.06
N THR A 46 5.90 -8.40 -1.14
CA THR A 46 5.62 -7.42 -2.18
C THR A 46 4.46 -6.51 -1.81
N CYS A 47 4.73 -5.22 -1.95
CA CYS A 47 3.76 -4.15 -1.83
C CYS A 47 3.49 -3.58 -3.23
N TRP A 48 2.25 -3.18 -3.49
CA TRP A 48 1.86 -2.43 -4.67
C TRP A 48 1.49 -1.00 -4.24
N GLU A 49 2.06 -0.01 -4.91
CA GLU A 49 1.67 1.40 -4.80
C GLU A 49 0.68 1.76 -5.90
N TYR A 50 -0.27 2.63 -5.58
CA TYR A 50 -1.18 3.20 -6.56
C TYR A 50 -0.62 4.51 -7.14
N GLU A 51 -0.27 4.55 -8.43
CA GLU A 51 0.33 5.73 -9.07
C GLU A 51 -0.60 6.95 -9.03
N GLY A 52 -1.91 6.73 -9.09
CA GLY A 52 -2.93 7.77 -9.00
C GLY A 52 -2.96 8.53 -7.68
N SER A 53 -2.21 8.08 -6.67
CA SER A 53 -2.05 8.81 -5.39
C SER A 53 -1.42 10.19 -5.54
N PHE A 54 -0.71 10.41 -6.65
CA PHE A 54 0.11 11.59 -6.89
C PHE A 54 -0.19 12.28 -8.22
N GLU A 55 -1.18 11.80 -8.97
CA GLU A 55 -1.52 12.24 -10.33
C GLU A 55 -1.85 13.73 -10.45
N SER A 56 -2.15 14.42 -9.35
CA SER A 56 -2.47 15.84 -9.37
C SER A 56 -1.25 16.77 -9.50
N GLU A 57 -0.03 16.35 -9.14
CA GLU A 57 1.13 17.25 -9.12
C GLU A 57 2.48 16.56 -9.42
N ALA A 58 3.31 17.16 -10.27
CA ALA A 58 4.71 16.77 -10.40
C ALA A 58 5.50 17.30 -9.19
N PHE A 59 5.69 16.48 -8.16
CA PHE A 59 6.54 16.81 -7.02
C PHE A 59 7.71 15.83 -6.93
N HIS A 60 8.83 16.30 -6.38
CA HIS A 60 9.92 15.42 -5.98
C HIS A 60 9.56 14.78 -4.64
N ARG A 61 9.62 13.44 -4.53
CA ARG A 61 9.51 12.74 -3.24
C ARG A 61 10.58 13.31 -2.28
N LEU A 62 10.15 14.11 -1.33
CA LEU A 62 10.91 14.58 -0.19
C LEU A 62 10.58 13.67 0.98
N ASP A 63 11.47 12.72 1.28
CA ASP A 63 11.32 11.59 2.21
C ASP A 63 10.29 11.83 3.34
N ASP A 64 10.64 12.60 4.36
CA ASP A 64 9.83 12.77 5.59
C ASP A 64 8.59 13.68 5.44
N VAL A 65 8.45 14.35 4.30
CA VAL A 65 7.42 15.38 4.06
C VAL A 65 6.37 14.90 3.08
N THR A 66 6.73 13.99 2.18
CA THR A 66 5.82 13.46 1.17
C THR A 66 4.87 12.46 1.82
N PRO A 67 3.56 12.57 1.58
CA PRO A 67 2.62 11.54 2.00
C PRO A 67 2.99 10.18 1.40
N ALA A 68 2.74 9.10 2.14
CA ALA A 68 2.80 7.76 1.59
C ALA A 68 1.70 7.59 0.53
N PRO A 69 2.01 6.89 -0.58
CA PRO A 69 0.98 6.51 -1.54
C PRO A 69 -0.05 5.59 -0.90
N LEU A 70 -1.17 5.40 -1.59
CA LEU A 70 -2.05 4.28 -1.32
C LEU A 70 -1.30 2.97 -1.65
N GLU A 71 -1.25 2.06 -0.68
CA GLU A 71 -0.48 0.82 -0.74
C GLU A 71 -1.37 -0.41 -0.53
N CYS A 72 -0.99 -1.53 -1.13
CA CYS A 72 -1.68 -2.81 -1.03
C CYS A 72 -0.65 -3.93 -0.89
N ARG A 73 -0.81 -4.82 0.08
CA ARG A 73 0.06 -5.99 0.27
C ARG A 73 -0.67 -7.12 0.97
N PHE A 74 -0.16 -8.33 0.86
CA PHE A 74 -0.66 -9.42 1.69
C PHE A 74 -0.38 -9.16 3.18
N SER A 75 -1.30 -9.59 4.02
CA SER A 75 -1.16 -9.52 5.47
C SER A 75 -1.09 -10.91 6.05
N PHE A 76 -0.12 -11.12 6.93
CA PHE A 76 0.19 -12.41 7.55
C PHE A 76 -0.09 -12.37 9.05
N THR A 77 -0.71 -13.41 9.59
CA THR A 77 -0.66 -13.67 11.03
C THR A 77 0.65 -14.37 11.42
N ASP A 78 0.93 -14.44 12.72
CA ASP A 78 2.13 -15.02 13.34
C ASP A 78 2.47 -16.45 12.89
N TRP A 79 1.55 -17.15 12.20
CA TRP A 79 1.69 -18.54 11.75
C TRP A 79 2.10 -18.71 10.27
N GLY A 80 2.38 -17.62 9.55
CA GLY A 80 3.15 -17.67 8.30
C GLY A 80 2.37 -17.89 7.00
N SER A 81 1.03 -17.85 7.02
CA SER A 81 0.18 -17.79 5.83
C SER A 81 -0.53 -16.44 5.71
N ALA A 82 -0.76 -15.97 4.49
CA ALA A 82 -1.52 -14.75 4.26
C ALA A 82 -3.01 -14.98 4.56
N ASP A 83 -3.58 -14.18 5.45
CA ASP A 83 -4.99 -14.25 5.89
C ASP A 83 -5.89 -13.29 5.11
N GLY A 84 -5.30 -12.53 4.20
CA GLY A 84 -5.98 -11.53 3.38
C GLY A 84 -5.01 -10.49 2.87
N VAL A 85 -5.56 -9.34 2.50
CA VAL A 85 -4.82 -8.18 2.01
C VAL A 85 -5.00 -7.01 2.94
N ARG A 86 -3.92 -6.28 3.18
CA ARG A 86 -3.92 -4.99 3.85
C ARG A 86 -3.79 -3.89 2.79
N VAL A 87 -4.69 -2.92 2.87
CA VAL A 87 -4.66 -1.68 2.10
C VAL A 87 -4.32 -0.55 3.07
N ASP A 88 -3.20 0.12 2.88
CA ASP A 88 -2.82 1.29 3.66
C ASP A 88 -3.21 2.55 2.89
N SER A 89 -4.12 3.36 3.45
CA SER A 89 -4.66 4.53 2.76
C SER A 89 -3.58 5.58 2.48
N PHE A 90 -3.76 6.34 1.38
CA PHE A 90 -2.98 7.54 1.11
C PHE A 90 -3.00 8.52 2.31
N GLY A 91 -1.81 9.01 2.73
CA GLY A 91 -1.71 9.92 3.86
C GLY A 91 -0.31 10.06 4.46
N ALA A 92 -0.21 10.69 5.61
CA ALA A 92 1.03 10.85 6.37
C ALA A 92 1.09 9.83 7.51
N TYR A 93 2.22 9.12 7.65
CA TYR A 93 2.43 8.23 8.79
C TYR A 93 2.42 9.02 10.10
N ARG A 94 1.55 8.60 11.04
CA ARG A 94 1.24 9.34 12.28
C ARG A 94 0.80 10.76 11.97
N GLY A 95 -0.09 10.89 11.00
CA GLY A 95 -0.71 12.14 10.60
C GLY A 95 -1.74 12.62 11.64
N CYS A 96 -2.37 13.76 11.38
CA CYS A 96 -3.56 14.15 12.14
C CYS A 96 -4.76 13.28 11.77
N GLY A 97 -5.87 13.36 12.49
CA GLY A 97 -7.07 12.52 12.23
C GLY A 97 -7.67 12.62 10.83
N GLU A 98 -7.31 13.63 10.04
CA GLU A 98 -7.72 13.77 8.64
C GLU A 98 -6.75 13.09 7.66
N HIS A 99 -5.45 13.12 7.98
CA HIS A 99 -4.36 12.78 7.08
C HIS A 99 -3.61 11.51 7.48
N ASP A 100 -3.95 10.88 8.60
CA ASP A 100 -3.28 9.67 9.06
C ASP A 100 -3.54 8.49 8.13
N ILE A 101 -2.53 7.63 7.99
CA ILE A 101 -2.63 6.39 7.22
C ILE A 101 -3.51 5.41 7.99
N ARG A 102 -4.54 4.90 7.32
CA ARG A 102 -5.46 3.90 7.87
C ARG A 102 -5.15 2.55 7.24
N ALA A 103 -4.88 1.57 8.09
CA ALA A 103 -4.76 0.18 7.69
C ALA A 103 -6.16 -0.45 7.57
N ILE A 104 -6.54 -0.85 6.36
CA ILE A 104 -7.81 -1.51 6.07
C ILE A 104 -7.49 -2.95 5.71
N PHE A 105 -8.00 -3.89 6.51
CA PHE A 105 -7.79 -5.31 6.28
C PHE A 105 -8.99 -5.93 5.54
N VAL A 106 -8.71 -6.57 4.42
CA VAL A 106 -9.67 -7.36 3.64
C VAL A 106 -9.36 -8.84 3.88
N PRO A 107 -10.16 -9.56 4.68
CA PRO A 107 -9.93 -10.96 4.95
C PRO A 107 -10.21 -11.81 3.70
N ASP A 108 -9.40 -12.86 3.56
CA ASP A 108 -9.60 -13.88 2.55
C ASP A 108 -10.95 -14.61 2.72
N GLY A 109 -11.41 -15.27 1.66
CA GLY A 109 -12.64 -16.08 1.65
C GLY A 109 -13.55 -15.79 0.46
N GLU A 110 -14.80 -16.25 0.56
CA GLU A 110 -15.80 -16.03 -0.50
C GLU A 110 -15.95 -14.54 -0.81
N HIS A 111 -16.10 -14.15 -2.08
CA HIS A 111 -16.21 -12.75 -2.51
C HIS A 111 -15.00 -11.85 -2.14
N PHE A 112 -13.80 -12.43 -1.92
CA PHE A 112 -12.58 -11.68 -1.58
C PHE A 112 -12.31 -10.51 -2.54
N TYR A 113 -12.27 -10.78 -3.85
CA TYR A 113 -11.97 -9.74 -4.86
C TYR A 113 -13.07 -8.69 -5.01
N GLU A 114 -14.33 -9.03 -4.73
CA GLU A 114 -15.43 -8.06 -4.74
C GLU A 114 -15.28 -7.08 -3.57
N ARG A 115 -15.03 -7.59 -2.35
CA ARG A 115 -14.74 -6.72 -1.18
C ARG A 115 -13.48 -5.90 -1.38
N LEU A 116 -12.44 -6.49 -1.95
CA LEU A 116 -11.21 -5.77 -2.25
C LEU A 116 -11.50 -4.65 -3.25
N ALA A 117 -12.24 -4.92 -4.33
CA ALA A 117 -12.64 -3.89 -5.29
C ALA A 117 -13.38 -2.72 -4.64
N GLU A 118 -14.32 -2.98 -3.73
CA GLU A 118 -15.05 -1.93 -3.01
C GLU A 118 -14.13 -1.04 -2.17
N VAL A 119 -13.17 -1.65 -1.46
CA VAL A 119 -12.16 -0.91 -0.67
C VAL A 119 -11.26 -0.09 -1.59
N LEU A 120 -10.76 -0.68 -2.67
CA LEU A 120 -9.89 0.01 -3.61
C LEU A 120 -10.62 1.17 -4.32
N ASP A 121 -11.87 0.98 -4.76
CA ASP A 121 -12.66 2.03 -5.41
C ASP A 121 -12.85 3.26 -4.51
N ALA A 122 -13.04 3.03 -3.21
CA ALA A 122 -13.18 4.11 -2.22
C ALA A 122 -11.85 4.82 -1.98
N GLU A 123 -10.78 4.08 -1.72
CA GLU A 123 -9.48 4.66 -1.36
C GLU A 123 -8.75 5.26 -2.56
N GLU A 124 -8.85 4.67 -3.76
CA GLU A 124 -8.31 5.26 -4.98
C GLU A 124 -9.00 6.60 -5.32
N ARG A 125 -10.31 6.69 -5.10
CA ARG A 125 -11.05 7.95 -5.28
C ARG A 125 -10.58 9.00 -4.28
N ARG A 126 -10.37 8.62 -3.02
CA ARG A 126 -9.84 9.50 -1.98
C ARG A 126 -8.43 9.97 -2.31
N ALA A 127 -7.56 9.06 -2.74
CA ALA A 127 -6.19 9.35 -3.12
C ALA A 127 -6.12 10.34 -4.31
N ARG A 128 -6.88 10.09 -5.39
CA ARG A 128 -6.95 10.99 -6.56
C ARG A 128 -7.52 12.37 -6.24
N ALA A 129 -8.37 12.47 -5.21
CA ALA A 129 -9.00 13.73 -4.81
C ALA A 129 -8.19 14.52 -3.78
N ALA A 130 -7.10 13.96 -3.26
CA ALA A 130 -6.35 14.58 -2.18
C ALA A 130 -5.47 15.73 -2.69
N ASP A 131 -5.39 16.79 -1.88
CA ASP A 131 -4.45 17.89 -2.11
C ASP A 131 -3.10 17.56 -1.46
N VAL A 132 -2.19 17.01 -2.27
CA VAL A 132 -0.84 16.61 -1.82
C VAL A 132 -0.10 17.80 -1.20
N ARG A 133 -0.25 19.00 -1.78
CA ARG A 133 0.42 20.20 -1.26
C ARG A 133 -0.11 20.57 0.12
N ALA A 134 -1.44 20.56 0.31
CA ALA A 134 -2.04 20.84 1.62
C ALA A 134 -1.60 19.83 2.69
N LEU A 135 -1.46 18.56 2.30
CA LEU A 135 -0.91 17.51 3.16
C LEU A 135 0.55 17.79 3.58
N MET A 136 1.41 18.14 2.61
CA MET A 136 2.80 18.53 2.87
C MET A 136 2.89 19.78 3.75
N GLU A 137 2.07 20.80 3.50
CA GLU A 137 1.99 22.00 4.33
C GLU A 137 1.54 21.65 5.75
N CYS A 138 0.57 20.75 5.93
CA CYS A 138 0.13 20.28 7.24
C CYS A 138 1.21 19.46 7.96
N ARG A 139 2.05 18.73 7.21
CA ARG A 139 3.20 17.99 7.75
C ARG A 139 4.28 18.92 8.29
N VAL A 140 4.58 20.01 7.59
CA VAL A 140 5.64 20.96 7.99
C VAL A 140 5.16 21.97 9.03
N PHE A 141 3.93 22.49 8.89
CA PHE A 141 3.44 23.64 9.65
C PHE A 141 2.18 23.35 10.49
N GLY A 142 1.58 22.18 10.33
CA GLY A 142 0.26 21.87 10.89
C GLY A 142 0.25 20.69 11.85
N ALA A 143 -0.96 20.16 12.06
CA ALA A 143 -1.22 19.11 13.04
C ALA A 143 -0.53 17.78 12.71
N CYS A 144 -0.23 17.50 11.44
CA CYS A 144 0.50 16.27 11.07
C CYS A 144 1.95 16.30 11.55
N GLY A 145 2.61 17.46 11.55
CA GLY A 145 3.95 17.60 12.12
C GLY A 145 3.97 17.43 13.64
N VAL A 146 2.94 17.95 14.32
CA VAL A 146 2.78 17.81 15.78
C VAL A 146 2.51 16.35 16.18
N ALA A 147 1.60 15.67 15.48
CA ALA A 147 1.25 14.27 15.74
C ALA A 147 2.42 13.31 15.52
N PHE A 148 3.32 13.64 14.59
CA PHE A 148 4.53 12.84 14.34
C PHE A 148 5.57 12.94 15.46
N ALA A 149 5.66 14.09 16.11
CA ALA A 149 6.62 14.35 17.18
C ALA A 149 6.20 13.83 18.56
N SER A 150 4.93 13.45 18.72
CA SER A 150 4.36 12.84 19.93
C SER A 150 4.47 11.33 19.94
#